data_AF-A0AAW1GLX8-F1
#
_entry.id   AF-A0AAW1GLX8-F1
#
_cell.length_a   1.000
_cell.length_b   1.000
_cell.length_c   1.000
_cell.angle_alpha   90.00
_cell.angle_beta   90.00
_cell.angle_gamma   90.00
#
_symmetry.space_group_name_H-M   'P 1'
#
loop_
_entity.id
_entity.type
_entity.pdbx_description
1 polymer ?
#
loop_
_entity_poly.entity_id
_entity_poly.type
_entity_poly.pdbx_seq_one_letter_code
_entity_poly.pdbx_strand_id
1 'polypeptide(L)'
;MASLLFRAVQIRALCTYPSSLLTNKLGFFPCSPKSLHTQNVTTQDKPKAPRKVRCRNQDNVVDDILKDYEAVIGIETHVQLSTLTKAFCGCAYNYGSQPNTEICPVCMGLPGALPVLNSKVIECAVKLGLALNCALSLNSKFDRKQYFYPDLPKGYQISQFDIPIASNGFLDLDLPLEFGGGHRRFGITRVHMEEDAGKLLHADGATHSQVDLNRAGVPLLEIVSEPDMRSGIEAAEYGAEIQRLVRYLGVSNGNMQEGSLRCDVNISVRTIGQAEFGTKVEIKNLNSFSAISRAIDYEITRQVQLHSKGLGDQIVQETRLWEEGAQKTVTMRKKEGLADYRYFPEPDLPEVILTTDYVEGIRNCLPELPEMKRRRYEDMGLGMQDVLFLANDANVAEFFDAALCKGADAKLAANWIMGDIAAYMKNEKVFINEIKLTPTELAELIDSIKSGTISGKIGKEILFELIAKGGTVKGLIKEKNLVQITDHTEIEKMIDKVLSENPKQVEQYRGGKTKLQGFFAGQVMKESKGKANPGILNKMLLEKLNAKS
;
A
#
# COMPACT_ATOMS: atom_id res chain seq x y z
N MET A 1 8.43 -26.67 -48.34
CA MET A 1 8.11 -26.07 -49.65
C MET A 1 6.82 -25.28 -49.52
N ALA A 2 6.82 -24.03 -49.99
CA ALA A 2 5.71 -23.06 -50.16
C ALA A 2 4.93 -22.67 -48.88
N SER A 3 5.04 -21.47 -48.29
CA SER A 3 4.76 -20.09 -48.82
C SER A 3 3.33 -19.98 -49.38
N LEU A 4 2.51 -18.95 -49.17
CA LEU A 4 2.56 -17.61 -48.56
C LEU A 4 1.09 -17.13 -48.61
N LEU A 5 0.61 -16.35 -47.64
CA LEU A 5 -0.22 -15.15 -47.89
C LEU A 5 -0.56 -14.41 -46.59
N PHE A 6 0.10 -13.26 -46.44
CA PHE A 6 -0.17 -12.20 -45.49
C PHE A 6 -1.51 -11.49 -45.79
N ARG A 7 -2.20 -11.01 -44.76
CA ARG A 7 -2.92 -9.72 -44.80
C ARG A 7 -2.72 -8.96 -43.49
N ALA A 8 -2.05 -7.82 -43.62
CA ALA A 8 -1.86 -6.82 -42.58
C ALA A 8 -3.14 -5.99 -42.39
N VAL A 9 -3.46 -5.64 -41.15
CA VAL A 9 -4.42 -4.58 -40.81
C VAL A 9 -3.62 -3.40 -40.27
N GLN A 10 -3.57 -2.33 -41.07
CA GLN A 10 -3.08 -1.01 -40.66
C GLN A 10 -4.15 -0.33 -39.81
N ILE A 11 -3.80 0.07 -38.59
CA ILE A 11 -4.60 1.01 -37.80
C ILE A 11 -4.10 2.43 -38.15
N ARG A 12 -4.99 3.22 -38.77
CA ARG A 12 -4.75 4.63 -39.11
C ARG A 12 -4.80 5.50 -37.86
N ALA A 13 -3.80 6.37 -37.74
CA ALA A 13 -3.80 7.54 -36.87
C ALA A 13 -4.87 8.55 -37.31
N LEU A 14 -5.52 9.20 -36.34
CA LEU A 14 -6.41 10.35 -36.55
C LEU A 14 -5.86 11.55 -35.76
N CYS A 15 -5.27 12.49 -36.49
CA CYS A 15 -4.93 13.83 -36.01
C CYS A 15 -6.06 14.81 -36.37
N THR A 16 -6.54 15.51 -35.33
CA THR A 16 -6.86 16.95 -35.19
C THR A 16 -7.29 17.82 -36.40
N TYR A 17 -8.31 18.69 -36.20
CA TYR A 17 -8.38 20.16 -36.44
C TYR A 17 -9.88 20.64 -36.62
N PRO A 18 -10.27 21.95 -36.66
CA PRO A 18 -10.52 22.84 -35.51
C PRO A 18 -11.82 23.74 -35.59
N SER A 19 -11.96 24.64 -34.59
CA SER A 19 -12.52 26.02 -34.61
C SER A 19 -14.03 26.34 -34.60
N SER A 20 -14.46 26.89 -33.44
CA SER A 20 -15.07 28.23 -33.17
C SER A 20 -16.50 28.63 -33.58
N LEU A 21 -17.19 29.19 -32.56
CA LEU A 21 -18.09 30.37 -32.52
C LEU A 21 -19.48 30.33 -33.20
N LEU A 22 -20.55 30.40 -32.38
CA LEU A 22 -21.58 31.46 -32.45
C LEU A 22 -22.53 31.46 -31.23
N THR A 23 -22.89 32.68 -30.87
CA THR A 23 -23.68 33.20 -29.74
C THR A 23 -25.21 33.09 -29.89
N ASN A 24 -25.97 32.91 -28.81
CA ASN A 24 -26.86 33.94 -28.20
C ASN A 24 -27.97 33.39 -27.25
N LYS A 25 -28.03 34.02 -26.06
CA LYS A 25 -29.18 34.61 -25.34
C LYS A 25 -30.18 33.79 -24.49
N LEU A 26 -30.44 34.43 -23.32
CA LEU A 26 -31.60 34.45 -22.40
C LEU A 26 -31.59 33.42 -21.26
N GLY A 27 -31.74 33.79 -19.97
CA GLY A 27 -32.01 35.08 -19.34
C GLY A 27 -31.80 35.04 -17.81
N PHE A 28 -31.36 36.17 -17.26
CA PHE A 28 -31.18 36.43 -15.83
C PHE A 28 -32.37 37.26 -15.32
N PHE A 29 -32.97 36.87 -14.20
CA PHE A 29 -33.87 37.72 -13.40
C PHE A 29 -33.15 38.14 -12.11
N PRO A 30 -33.20 39.43 -11.72
CA PRO A 30 -32.59 39.93 -10.48
C PRO A 30 -33.64 40.01 -9.36
N CYS A 31 -33.21 39.81 -8.10
CA CYS A 31 -33.97 40.25 -6.93
C CYS A 31 -33.07 41.02 -5.96
N SER A 32 -33.55 42.17 -5.53
CA SER A 32 -32.84 43.26 -4.85
C SER A 32 -32.81 43.12 -3.31
N PRO A 33 -31.99 43.93 -2.60
CA PRO A 33 -31.74 43.80 -1.17
C PRO A 33 -32.52 44.83 -0.31
N LYS A 34 -32.93 44.41 0.90
CA LYS A 34 -33.35 45.25 2.05
C LYS A 34 -33.12 44.41 3.32
N SER A 35 -32.77 44.86 4.53
CA SER A 35 -32.15 46.06 5.13
C SER A 35 -32.23 45.84 6.67
N LEU A 36 -31.28 46.42 7.44
CA LEU A 36 -31.28 46.61 8.92
C LEU A 36 -30.99 45.35 9.76
N HIS A 37 -30.19 45.36 10.84
CA HIS A 37 -29.99 46.36 11.88
C HIS A 37 -28.60 46.28 12.54
N THR A 38 -28.03 47.44 12.86
CA THR A 38 -26.90 47.64 13.78
C THR A 38 -27.40 47.67 15.23
N GLN A 39 -26.85 46.84 16.12
CA GLN A 39 -26.89 47.04 17.56
C GLN A 39 -25.56 46.66 18.22
N ASN A 40 -25.08 47.56 19.06
CA ASN A 40 -23.89 47.46 19.89
C ASN A 40 -24.05 46.35 20.94
N VAL A 41 -23.01 45.54 21.14
CA VAL A 41 -22.92 44.61 22.28
C VAL A 41 -21.76 44.99 23.18
N THR A 42 -22.16 45.23 24.42
CA THR A 42 -21.41 45.52 25.63
C THR A 42 -20.49 44.37 26.07
N THR A 43 -19.42 44.76 26.75
CA THR A 43 -18.46 43.91 27.47
C THR A 43 -19.11 42.99 28.50
N GLN A 44 -18.94 41.66 28.35
CA GLN A 44 -19.13 40.67 29.43
C GLN A 44 -18.13 39.50 29.30
N ASP A 45 -17.88 38.88 30.45
CA ASP A 45 -16.70 38.13 30.89
C ASP A 45 -16.21 36.93 30.06
N LYS A 46 -14.89 36.72 30.10
CA LYS A 46 -14.19 35.52 29.60
C LYS A 46 -14.60 34.26 30.38
N PRO A 47 -15.06 33.18 29.73
CA PRO A 47 -15.18 31.89 30.41
C PRO A 47 -13.80 31.24 30.58
N LYS A 48 -13.50 30.80 31.81
CA LYS A 48 -12.29 30.04 32.16
C LYS A 48 -12.26 28.72 31.36
N ALA A 49 -11.09 28.39 30.82
CA ALA A 49 -10.81 27.10 30.18
C ALA A 49 -11.12 25.92 31.12
N PRO A 50 -11.67 24.80 30.60
CA PRO A 50 -11.91 23.63 31.43
C PRO A 50 -10.57 23.03 31.85
N ARG A 51 -10.40 22.80 33.16
CA ARG A 51 -9.29 22.02 33.70
C ARG A 51 -9.32 20.63 33.08
N LYS A 52 -8.28 20.24 32.33
CA LYS A 52 -8.00 18.84 31.98
C LYS A 52 -7.81 18.05 33.28
N VAL A 53 -8.86 17.36 33.72
CA VAL A 53 -8.71 16.24 34.64
C VAL A 53 -8.04 15.14 33.84
N ARG A 54 -6.80 14.82 34.22
CA ARG A 54 -5.98 13.79 33.59
C ARG A 54 -6.58 12.45 34.02
N CYS A 55 -7.31 11.76 33.14
CA CYS A 55 -7.60 10.32 33.30
C CYS A 55 -6.27 9.59 33.29
N ARG A 56 -5.69 9.31 34.46
CA ARG A 56 -4.46 8.52 34.61
C ARG A 56 -4.70 7.18 35.31
N ASN A 57 -5.91 6.97 35.87
CA ASN A 57 -6.23 5.79 36.66
C ASN A 57 -7.00 4.70 35.89
N GLN A 58 -7.69 5.03 34.79
CA GLN A 58 -8.43 4.02 34.01
C GLN A 58 -7.50 3.26 33.04
N ASP A 59 -6.60 3.97 32.35
CA ASP A 59 -5.67 3.36 31.39
C ASP A 59 -4.76 2.31 32.07
N ASN A 60 -4.22 2.64 33.25
CA ASN A 60 -3.36 1.71 34.01
C ASN A 60 -4.10 0.44 34.47
N VAL A 61 -5.41 0.52 34.77
CA VAL A 61 -6.21 -0.64 35.20
C VAL A 61 -6.51 -1.56 34.02
N VAL A 62 -6.75 -0.99 32.83
CA VAL A 62 -6.96 -1.77 31.61
C VAL A 62 -5.67 -2.49 31.22
N ASP A 63 -4.53 -1.80 31.26
CA ASP A 63 -3.22 -2.39 30.96
C ASP A 63 -2.83 -3.52 31.92
N ASP A 64 -3.22 -3.43 33.19
CA ASP A 64 -2.97 -4.48 34.17
C ASP A 64 -3.87 -5.71 33.96
N ILE A 65 -5.16 -5.51 33.63
CA ILE A 65 -6.09 -6.63 33.38
C ILE A 65 -5.73 -7.34 32.07
N LEU A 66 -5.25 -6.61 31.05
CA LEU A 66 -4.85 -7.20 29.76
C LEU A 66 -3.74 -8.25 29.90
N LYS A 67 -2.93 -8.20 30.98
CA LYS A 67 -1.82 -9.15 31.21
C LYS A 67 -2.29 -10.57 31.54
N ASP A 68 -3.54 -10.75 31.97
CA ASP A 68 -4.08 -12.06 32.35
C ASP A 68 -4.78 -12.77 31.19
N TYR A 69 -4.90 -12.11 30.04
CA TYR A 69 -5.63 -12.60 28.87
C TYR A 69 -4.76 -12.62 27.62
N GLU A 70 -5.07 -13.53 26.71
CA GLU A 70 -4.53 -13.52 25.35
C GLU A 70 -5.65 -13.41 24.32
N ALA A 71 -5.43 -12.60 23.30
CA ALA A 71 -6.31 -12.47 22.16
C ALA A 71 -5.96 -13.53 21.11
N VAL A 72 -6.98 -14.12 20.49
CA VAL A 72 -6.88 -15.09 19.40
C VAL A 72 -7.61 -14.50 18.21
N ILE A 73 -6.85 -14.14 17.17
CA ILE A 73 -7.36 -13.39 16.03
C ILE A 73 -7.10 -14.17 14.74
N GLY A 74 -8.15 -14.30 13.92
CA GLY A 74 -8.09 -14.81 12.55
C GLY A 74 -8.69 -13.80 11.59
N ILE A 75 -8.19 -13.77 10.36
CA ILE A 75 -8.66 -12.84 9.32
C ILE A 75 -9.12 -13.63 8.10
N GLU A 76 -10.29 -13.25 7.60
CA GLU A 76 -10.84 -13.68 6.32
C GLU A 76 -10.63 -12.54 5.32
N THR A 77 -9.76 -12.75 4.33
CA THR A 77 -9.41 -11.74 3.33
C THR A 77 -10.00 -12.10 1.98
N HIS A 78 -10.85 -11.24 1.42
CA HIS A 78 -11.36 -11.38 0.06
C HIS A 78 -10.54 -10.50 -0.88
N VAL A 79 -9.96 -11.13 -1.90
CA VAL A 79 -9.15 -10.49 -2.94
C VAL A 79 -9.93 -10.52 -4.24
N GLN A 80 -10.31 -9.35 -4.75
CA GLN A 80 -10.90 -9.21 -6.08
C GLN A 80 -9.82 -9.33 -7.15
N LEU A 81 -9.99 -10.27 -8.08
CA LEU A 81 -9.01 -10.52 -9.13
C LEU A 81 -9.11 -9.49 -10.26
N SER A 82 -7.97 -9.05 -10.76
CA SER A 82 -7.85 -8.15 -11.91
C SER A 82 -7.90 -8.92 -13.24
N THR A 83 -8.99 -9.66 -13.47
CA THR A 83 -9.23 -10.40 -14.72
C THR A 83 -10.02 -9.56 -15.73
N LEU A 84 -9.87 -9.88 -17.02
CA LEU A 84 -10.62 -9.21 -18.09
C LEU A 84 -12.11 -9.55 -18.08
N THR A 85 -12.45 -10.79 -17.74
CA THR A 85 -13.83 -11.27 -17.64
C THR A 85 -14.16 -11.74 -16.23
N LYS A 86 -15.45 -11.78 -15.91
CA LYS A 86 -16.02 -12.31 -14.67
C LYS A 86 -15.66 -13.79 -14.46
N ALA A 87 -15.95 -14.31 -13.26
CA ALA A 87 -15.56 -15.65 -12.83
C ALA A 87 -16.22 -16.74 -13.66
N PHE A 88 -17.49 -16.53 -14.02
CA PHE A 88 -18.35 -17.55 -14.62
C PHE A 88 -19.06 -17.09 -15.91
N CYS A 89 -18.70 -15.92 -16.45
CA CYS A 89 -19.28 -15.40 -17.70
C CYS A 89 -18.33 -14.44 -18.42
N GLY A 90 -18.68 -14.07 -19.67
CA GLY A 90 -17.85 -13.23 -20.54
C GLY A 90 -17.94 -11.71 -20.31
N CYS A 91 -18.67 -11.23 -19.30
CA CYS A 91 -18.73 -9.79 -18.99
C CYS A 91 -17.42 -9.29 -18.42
N ALA A 92 -17.04 -8.06 -18.75
CA ALA A 92 -16.02 -7.32 -18.02
C ALA A 92 -16.56 -6.77 -16.70
N TYR A 93 -15.65 -6.24 -15.87
CA TYR A 93 -16.02 -5.40 -14.72
C TYR A 93 -15.05 -4.23 -14.61
N ASN A 94 -15.57 -3.01 -14.61
CA ASN A 94 -14.82 -1.81 -14.31
C ASN A 94 -15.45 -1.07 -13.13
N TYR A 95 -14.63 -0.75 -12.13
CA TYR A 95 -15.09 0.03 -11.00
C TYR A 95 -15.61 1.40 -11.44
N GLY A 96 -16.79 1.78 -10.97
CA GLY A 96 -17.41 3.07 -11.29
C GLY A 96 -18.21 3.10 -12.60
N SER A 97 -18.40 1.96 -13.28
CA SER A 97 -19.31 1.85 -14.43
C SER A 97 -20.75 2.24 -14.07
N GLN A 98 -21.50 2.72 -15.06
CA GLN A 98 -22.92 3.02 -14.87
C GLN A 98 -23.69 1.77 -14.40
N PRO A 99 -24.62 1.89 -13.44
CA PRO A 99 -25.31 0.73 -12.87
C PRO A 99 -25.93 -0.19 -13.91
N ASN A 100 -25.76 -1.50 -13.73
CA ASN A 100 -26.33 -2.54 -14.58
C ASN A 100 -26.00 -2.40 -16.09
N THR A 101 -24.78 -1.99 -16.44
CA THR A 101 -24.30 -1.96 -17.84
C THR A 101 -23.31 -3.08 -18.17
N GLU A 102 -22.72 -3.71 -17.15
CA GLU A 102 -21.73 -4.79 -17.28
C GLU A 102 -22.32 -6.15 -16.83
N ILE A 103 -23.48 -6.48 -17.40
CA ILE A 103 -24.32 -7.62 -17.00
C ILE A 103 -24.68 -8.51 -18.18
N CYS A 104 -25.01 -9.78 -17.90
CA CYS A 104 -25.50 -10.75 -18.87
C CYS A 104 -26.45 -11.75 -18.17
N PRO A 105 -27.15 -12.62 -18.94
CA PRO A 105 -28.06 -13.62 -18.36
C PRO A 105 -27.45 -14.48 -17.25
N VAL A 106 -26.17 -14.82 -17.34
CA VAL A 106 -25.47 -15.67 -16.35
C VAL A 106 -25.28 -14.94 -15.02
N CYS A 107 -24.68 -13.74 -15.03
CA CYS A 107 -24.43 -13.02 -13.78
C CYS A 107 -25.71 -12.41 -13.18
N MET A 108 -26.78 -12.26 -13.97
CA MET A 108 -28.12 -11.92 -13.49
C MET A 108 -28.91 -13.14 -13.00
N GLY A 109 -28.39 -14.37 -13.10
CA GLY A 109 -29.10 -15.56 -12.69
C GLY A 109 -30.42 -15.82 -13.44
N LEU A 110 -30.49 -15.47 -14.73
CA LEU A 110 -31.70 -15.71 -15.51
C LEU A 110 -31.96 -17.21 -15.71
N PRO A 111 -33.25 -17.62 -15.84
CA PRO A 111 -33.59 -19.00 -16.12
C PRO A 111 -32.89 -19.55 -17.37
N GLY A 112 -32.26 -20.72 -17.25
CA GLY A 112 -31.54 -21.39 -18.33
C GLY A 112 -30.09 -20.93 -18.55
N ALA A 113 -29.59 -19.98 -17.76
CA ALA A 113 -28.19 -19.57 -17.82
C ALA A 113 -27.28 -20.56 -17.07
N LEU A 114 -26.10 -20.85 -17.63
CA LEU A 114 -25.11 -21.76 -17.04
C LEU A 114 -23.76 -21.04 -16.84
N PRO A 115 -23.03 -21.33 -15.75
CA PRO A 115 -21.70 -20.78 -15.49
C PRO A 115 -20.63 -21.40 -16.40
N VAL A 116 -19.64 -20.60 -16.81
CA VAL A 116 -18.43 -21.06 -17.49
C VAL A 116 -17.21 -20.47 -16.80
N LEU A 117 -16.42 -21.31 -16.15
CA LEU A 117 -15.27 -20.89 -15.35
C LEU A 117 -14.19 -20.22 -16.20
N ASN A 118 -13.75 -19.05 -15.75
CA ASN A 118 -12.64 -18.30 -16.32
C ASN A 118 -11.29 -18.94 -15.94
N SER A 119 -10.52 -19.39 -16.94
CA SER A 119 -9.22 -20.03 -16.73
C SER A 119 -8.19 -19.15 -16.03
N LYS A 120 -8.30 -17.82 -16.14
CA LYS A 120 -7.39 -16.89 -15.46
C LYS A 120 -7.61 -16.88 -13.95
N VAL A 121 -8.83 -17.19 -13.49
CA VAL A 121 -9.14 -17.31 -12.05
C VAL A 121 -8.36 -18.48 -11.44
N ILE A 122 -8.30 -19.61 -12.14
CA ILE A 122 -7.49 -20.78 -11.73
C ILE A 122 -6.01 -20.40 -11.68
N GLU A 123 -5.48 -19.75 -12.72
CA GLU A 123 -4.07 -19.33 -12.76
C GLU A 123 -3.72 -18.41 -11.57
N CYS A 124 -4.56 -17.41 -11.30
CA CYS A 124 -4.38 -16.51 -10.16
C CYS A 124 -4.47 -17.25 -8.81
N ALA A 125 -5.39 -18.21 -8.67
CA ALA A 125 -5.54 -19.02 -7.47
C ALA A 125 -4.31 -19.89 -7.21
N VAL A 126 -3.79 -20.54 -8.25
CA VAL A 126 -2.55 -21.34 -8.17
C VAL A 126 -1.35 -20.45 -7.82
N LYS A 127 -1.21 -19.28 -8.47
CA LYS A 127 -0.15 -18.31 -8.15
C LYS A 127 -0.18 -17.91 -6.67
N LEU A 128 -1.35 -17.53 -6.16
CA LEU A 128 -1.51 -17.11 -4.78
C LEU A 128 -1.27 -18.28 -3.81
N GLY A 129 -1.80 -19.47 -4.10
CA GLY A 129 -1.57 -20.66 -3.28
C GLY A 129 -0.08 -21.02 -3.17
N LEU A 130 0.66 -20.98 -4.28
CA LEU A 130 2.11 -21.19 -4.28
C LEU A 130 2.86 -20.11 -3.49
N ALA A 131 2.47 -18.84 -3.66
CA ALA A 131 3.10 -17.71 -2.99
C ALA A 131 2.85 -17.70 -1.47
N LEU A 132 1.73 -18.28 -1.03
CA LEU A 132 1.39 -18.50 0.38
C LEU A 132 1.89 -19.87 0.90
N ASN A 133 2.76 -20.54 0.15
CA ASN A 133 3.32 -21.85 0.52
C ASN A 133 2.27 -22.93 0.83
N CYS A 134 1.08 -22.82 0.24
CA CYS A 134 -0.01 -23.78 0.45
C CYS A 134 0.24 -25.09 -0.32
N ALA A 135 -0.33 -26.18 0.20
CA ALA A 135 -0.55 -27.39 -0.55
C ALA A 135 -1.70 -27.18 -1.54
N LEU A 136 -1.41 -27.33 -2.84
CA LEU A 136 -2.41 -27.22 -3.90
C LEU A 136 -3.19 -28.53 -4.06
N SER A 137 -4.50 -28.42 -4.24
CA SER A 137 -5.36 -29.54 -4.58
C SER A 137 -5.33 -29.78 -6.09
N LEU A 138 -4.76 -30.91 -6.53
CA LEU A 138 -4.73 -31.26 -7.97
C LEU A 138 -6.12 -31.62 -8.52
N ASN A 139 -7.06 -31.96 -7.63
CA ASN A 139 -8.47 -32.04 -7.95
C ASN A 139 -9.23 -31.17 -6.95
N SER A 140 -9.97 -30.19 -7.44
CA SER A 140 -10.84 -29.33 -6.62
C SER A 140 -12.19 -29.16 -7.30
N LYS A 141 -13.21 -28.77 -6.52
CA LYS A 141 -14.56 -28.59 -7.03
C LYS A 141 -15.17 -27.28 -6.55
N PHE A 142 -16.24 -26.87 -7.23
CA PHE A 142 -17.09 -25.77 -6.81
C PHE A 142 -18.32 -26.30 -6.07
N ASP A 143 -18.87 -25.47 -5.21
CA ASP A 143 -20.02 -25.72 -4.37
C ASP A 143 -20.95 -24.50 -4.40
N ARG A 144 -22.24 -24.74 -4.16
CA ARG A 144 -23.23 -23.67 -3.97
C ARG A 144 -23.37 -23.34 -2.49
N LYS A 145 -23.02 -22.10 -2.12
CA LYS A 145 -23.34 -21.50 -0.82
C LYS A 145 -24.71 -20.83 -0.91
N GLN A 146 -25.74 -21.44 -0.33
CA GLN A 146 -27.12 -20.95 -0.49
C GLN A 146 -27.47 -19.88 0.54
N TYR A 147 -27.87 -18.71 0.08
CA TYR A 147 -28.50 -17.68 0.90
C TYR A 147 -29.26 -16.69 0.02
N PHE A 148 -30.34 -16.13 0.55
CA PHE A 148 -31.18 -15.17 -0.16
C PHE A 148 -30.80 -13.76 0.24
N TYR A 149 -30.30 -12.99 -0.71
CA TYR A 149 -30.06 -11.56 -0.54
C TYR A 149 -30.22 -10.83 -1.89
N PRO A 150 -30.74 -9.59 -1.94
CA PRO A 150 -31.10 -8.95 -3.21
C PRO A 150 -29.93 -8.68 -4.18
N ASP A 151 -28.69 -8.64 -3.69
CA ASP A 151 -27.49 -8.49 -4.52
C ASP A 151 -26.95 -9.82 -5.08
N LEU A 152 -27.53 -10.95 -4.68
CA LEU A 152 -27.14 -12.29 -5.12
C LEU A 152 -28.28 -12.90 -5.96
N PRO A 153 -28.32 -12.61 -7.27
CA PRO A 153 -29.49 -12.89 -8.09
C PRO A 153 -29.80 -14.38 -8.26
N LYS A 154 -28.79 -15.26 -8.14
CA LYS A 154 -28.96 -16.72 -8.24
C LYS A 154 -29.60 -17.36 -7.00
N GLY A 155 -29.66 -16.66 -5.87
CA GLY A 155 -30.03 -17.24 -4.56
C GLY A 155 -28.99 -18.20 -3.97
N TYR A 156 -27.83 -18.31 -4.62
CA TYR A 156 -26.63 -18.99 -4.14
C TYR A 156 -25.39 -18.34 -4.74
N GLN A 157 -24.28 -18.43 -4.02
CA GLN A 157 -22.95 -18.00 -4.47
C GLN A 157 -22.17 -19.25 -4.85
N ILE A 158 -21.55 -19.25 -6.03
CA ILE A 158 -20.59 -20.30 -6.42
C ILE A 158 -19.27 -20.03 -5.68
N SER A 159 -18.85 -20.97 -4.85
CA SER A 159 -17.63 -20.91 -4.02
C SER A 159 -16.99 -22.30 -3.95
N GLN A 160 -16.04 -22.57 -3.07
CA GLN A 160 -15.56 -23.94 -2.78
C GLN A 160 -15.70 -24.21 -1.29
N PHE A 161 -16.17 -25.41 -0.91
CA PHE A 161 -16.38 -25.75 0.49
C PHE A 161 -15.33 -26.70 1.03
N ASP A 162 -15.46 -28.00 0.83
CA ASP A 162 -14.63 -29.07 1.40
C ASP A 162 -13.28 -29.27 0.66
N ILE A 163 -13.23 -29.06 -0.65
CA ILE A 163 -12.02 -29.25 -1.48
C ILE A 163 -11.60 -27.92 -2.13
N PRO A 164 -10.98 -27.00 -1.35
CA PRO A 164 -10.46 -25.75 -1.89
C PRO A 164 -9.25 -25.99 -2.81
N ILE A 165 -8.97 -25.03 -3.68
CA ILE A 165 -7.81 -25.08 -4.59
C ILE A 165 -6.45 -25.10 -3.86
N ALA A 166 -6.36 -24.50 -2.67
CA ALA A 166 -5.15 -24.52 -1.85
C ALA A 166 -5.48 -24.57 -0.35
N SER A 167 -4.65 -25.27 0.43
CA SER A 167 -4.81 -25.41 1.89
C SER A 167 -3.46 -25.50 2.61
N ASN A 168 -3.46 -25.29 3.92
CA ASN A 168 -2.31 -25.52 4.81
C ASN A 168 -1.02 -24.80 4.35
N GLY A 169 -1.10 -23.48 4.22
CA GLY A 169 0.05 -22.63 3.89
C GLY A 169 0.52 -21.79 5.07
N PHE A 170 1.38 -20.82 4.78
CA PHE A 170 1.84 -19.83 5.75
C PHE A 170 2.36 -18.57 5.06
N LEU A 171 2.30 -17.46 5.80
CA LEU A 171 2.85 -16.16 5.44
C LEU A 171 3.88 -15.73 6.48
N ASP A 172 5.09 -15.44 6.02
CA ASP A 172 6.17 -14.88 6.82
C ASP A 172 6.24 -13.37 6.63
N LEU A 173 6.36 -12.61 7.72
CA LEU A 173 6.50 -11.15 7.68
C LEU A 173 7.31 -10.61 8.86
N ASP A 174 7.87 -9.42 8.69
CA ASP A 174 8.57 -8.69 9.74
C ASP A 174 7.64 -7.67 10.41
N LEU A 175 7.61 -7.68 11.74
CA LEU A 175 6.89 -6.68 12.52
C LEU A 175 7.71 -5.40 12.67
N PRO A 176 7.07 -4.21 12.71
CA PRO A 176 7.77 -2.96 12.94
C PRO A 176 8.52 -2.95 14.28
N LEU A 177 9.74 -2.41 14.28
CA LEU A 177 10.60 -2.34 15.47
C LEU A 177 9.97 -1.58 16.65
N GLU A 178 9.10 -0.59 16.35
CA GLU A 178 8.38 0.17 17.37
C GLU A 178 7.39 -0.67 18.19
N PHE A 179 7.04 -1.87 17.72
CA PHE A 179 6.12 -2.80 18.38
C PHE A 179 6.80 -4.10 18.83
N GLY A 180 8.10 -4.04 19.11
CA GLY A 180 8.90 -5.20 19.55
C GLY A 180 9.66 -5.89 18.42
N GLY A 181 9.29 -5.60 17.16
CA GLY A 181 9.96 -6.12 15.98
C GLY A 181 9.95 -7.64 15.86
N GLY A 182 10.68 -8.14 14.88
CA GLY A 182 10.96 -9.56 14.72
C GLY A 182 10.17 -10.21 13.59
N HIS A 183 10.65 -11.41 13.23
CA HIS A 183 10.13 -12.20 12.14
C HIS A 183 9.07 -13.17 12.65
N ARG A 184 7.90 -13.15 12.04
CA ARG A 184 6.74 -13.95 12.46
C ARG A 184 6.16 -14.71 11.28
N ARG A 185 5.74 -15.95 11.58
CA ARG A 185 4.97 -16.81 10.68
C ARG A 185 3.51 -16.84 11.11
N PHE A 186 2.61 -16.74 10.13
CA PHE A 186 1.17 -16.87 10.30
C PHE A 186 0.64 -17.98 9.39
N GLY A 187 -0.10 -18.95 9.92
CA GLY A 187 -0.69 -20.03 9.15
C GLY A 187 -1.80 -19.55 8.22
N ILE A 188 -1.96 -20.24 7.10
CA ILE A 188 -3.07 -20.08 6.17
C ILE A 188 -3.84 -21.40 6.14
N THR A 189 -5.09 -21.38 6.58
CA THR A 189 -5.94 -22.57 6.56
C THR A 189 -6.25 -22.96 5.12
N ARG A 190 -6.68 -21.99 4.30
CA ARG A 190 -7.18 -22.23 2.94
C ARG A 190 -7.18 -20.97 2.07
N VAL A 191 -7.15 -21.22 0.76
CA VAL A 191 -7.49 -20.26 -0.28
C VAL A 191 -8.52 -20.92 -1.18
N HIS A 192 -9.64 -20.26 -1.45
CA HIS A 192 -10.66 -20.77 -2.40
C HIS A 192 -11.15 -19.71 -3.36
N MET A 193 -11.64 -20.20 -4.51
CA MET A 193 -12.24 -19.38 -5.55
C MET A 193 -13.72 -19.18 -5.29
N GLU A 194 -14.21 -17.96 -5.50
CA GLU A 194 -15.63 -17.66 -5.47
C GLU A 194 -15.99 -16.47 -6.36
N GLU A 195 -17.27 -16.17 -6.47
CA GLU A 195 -17.76 -14.94 -7.11
C GLU A 195 -18.24 -13.92 -6.09
N ASP A 196 -18.08 -12.64 -6.41
CA ASP A 196 -18.66 -11.56 -5.64
C ASP A 196 -20.16 -11.39 -5.90
N ALA A 197 -20.84 -10.83 -4.90
CA ALA A 197 -22.21 -10.36 -5.02
C ALA A 197 -22.27 -8.97 -5.66
N GLY A 198 -23.47 -8.55 -6.04
CA GLY A 198 -23.75 -7.18 -6.46
C GLY A 198 -23.55 -6.16 -5.33
N LYS A 199 -24.03 -4.94 -5.56
CA LYS A 199 -24.00 -3.86 -4.58
C LYS A 199 -25.41 -3.40 -4.28
N LEU A 200 -25.69 -3.19 -2.99
CA LEU A 200 -26.88 -2.49 -2.53
C LEU A 200 -26.54 -1.05 -2.19
N LEU A 201 -27.38 -0.13 -2.68
CA LEU A 201 -27.33 1.28 -2.32
C LEU A 201 -28.57 1.60 -1.49
N HIS A 202 -28.33 2.10 -0.28
CA HIS A 202 -29.35 2.57 0.64
C HIS A 202 -29.21 4.09 0.73
N ALA A 203 -30.21 4.83 0.27
CA ALA A 203 -30.23 6.29 0.42
C ALA A 203 -30.86 6.67 1.76
N ASP A 204 -30.32 7.68 2.43
CA ASP A 204 -30.84 8.16 3.70
C ASP A 204 -32.31 8.61 3.55
N GLY A 205 -33.18 8.03 4.39
CA GLY A 205 -34.62 8.29 4.35
C GLY A 205 -35.38 7.57 3.23
N ALA A 206 -34.72 6.75 2.41
CA ALA A 206 -35.42 5.95 1.39
C ALA A 206 -36.12 4.73 2.01
N THR A 207 -37.29 4.39 1.47
CA THR A 207 -38.07 3.21 1.84
C THR A 207 -37.71 1.96 1.02
N HIS A 208 -36.75 2.08 0.10
CA HIS A 208 -36.32 1.03 -0.80
C HIS A 208 -34.80 1.05 -0.96
N SER A 209 -34.25 -0.06 -1.44
CA SER A 209 -32.83 -0.20 -1.77
C SER A 209 -32.68 -0.38 -3.28
N GLN A 210 -31.58 0.14 -3.84
CA GLN A 210 -31.28 -0.02 -5.25
C GLN A 210 -30.22 -1.10 -5.43
N VAL A 211 -30.41 -1.97 -6.42
CA VAL A 211 -29.53 -3.10 -6.72
C VAL A 211 -28.70 -2.79 -7.98
N ASP A 212 -27.39 -2.86 -7.85
CA ASP A 212 -26.44 -2.81 -8.97
C ASP A 212 -25.70 -4.15 -9.09
N LEU A 213 -25.92 -4.84 -10.20
CA LEU A 213 -25.36 -6.16 -10.48
C LEU A 213 -24.08 -6.10 -11.33
N ASN A 214 -23.52 -4.93 -11.59
CA ASN A 214 -22.22 -4.81 -12.28
C ASN A 214 -21.13 -5.65 -11.61
N ARG A 215 -21.10 -5.69 -10.28
CA ARG A 215 -20.12 -6.48 -9.51
C ARG A 215 -20.48 -7.96 -9.35
N ALA A 216 -21.75 -8.34 -9.56
CA ALA A 216 -22.16 -9.74 -9.42
C ALA A 216 -21.40 -10.62 -10.42
N GLY A 217 -20.75 -11.68 -9.92
CA GLY A 217 -19.95 -12.61 -10.72
C GLY A 217 -18.47 -12.22 -10.86
N VAL A 218 -18.01 -11.10 -10.29
CA VAL A 218 -16.59 -10.72 -10.30
C VAL A 218 -15.77 -11.78 -9.54
N PRO A 219 -14.61 -12.23 -10.04
CA PRO A 219 -13.87 -13.29 -9.36
C PRO A 219 -13.20 -12.81 -8.08
N LEU A 220 -13.33 -13.62 -7.04
CA LEU A 220 -12.69 -13.44 -5.74
C LEU A 220 -11.84 -14.66 -5.39
N LEU A 221 -10.77 -14.41 -4.65
CA LEU A 221 -10.11 -15.41 -3.83
C LEU A 221 -10.33 -15.05 -2.36
N GLU A 222 -10.89 -15.96 -1.60
CA GLU A 222 -10.97 -15.84 -0.15
C GLU A 222 -9.77 -16.57 0.47
N ILE A 223 -9.06 -15.86 1.35
CA ILE A 223 -7.91 -16.36 2.10
C ILE A 223 -8.33 -16.39 3.57
N VAL A 224 -8.32 -17.57 4.18
CA VAL A 224 -8.63 -17.72 5.60
C VAL A 224 -7.34 -18.01 6.34
N SER A 225 -6.97 -17.12 7.26
CA SER A 225 -5.80 -17.33 8.12
C SER A 225 -6.11 -18.33 9.23
N GLU A 226 -5.07 -19.00 9.72
CA GLU A 226 -5.12 -19.58 11.07
C GLU A 226 -5.30 -18.48 12.11
N PRO A 227 -5.86 -18.79 13.30
CA PRO A 227 -6.07 -17.82 14.35
C PRO A 227 -4.77 -17.55 15.15
N ASP A 228 -3.70 -17.18 14.45
CA ASP A 228 -2.33 -17.05 14.98
C ASP A 228 -1.98 -15.64 15.46
N MET A 229 -2.77 -14.64 15.08
CA MET A 229 -2.53 -13.25 15.44
C MET A 229 -2.93 -12.99 16.91
N ARG A 230 -2.15 -12.15 17.59
CA ARG A 230 -2.30 -11.84 19.03
C ARG A 230 -2.52 -10.35 19.31
N SER A 231 -2.38 -9.48 18.32
CA SER A 231 -2.58 -8.03 18.48
C SER A 231 -3.16 -7.38 17.22
N GLY A 232 -3.72 -6.17 17.35
CA GLY A 232 -4.21 -5.38 16.22
C GLY A 232 -3.12 -5.04 15.20
N ILE A 233 -1.89 -4.83 15.67
CA ILE A 233 -0.72 -4.53 14.81
C ILE A 233 -0.35 -5.75 13.96
N GLU A 234 -0.26 -6.94 14.55
CA GLU A 234 0.00 -8.18 13.80
C GLU A 234 -1.05 -8.39 12.71
N ALA A 235 -2.32 -8.15 13.03
CA ALA A 235 -3.42 -8.23 12.10
C ALA A 235 -3.34 -7.20 10.95
N ALA A 236 -2.96 -5.97 11.26
CA ALA A 236 -2.76 -4.93 10.27
C ALA A 236 -1.59 -5.26 9.32
N GLU A 237 -0.47 -5.73 9.86
CA GLU A 237 0.71 -6.12 9.07
C GLU A 237 0.46 -7.38 8.25
N TYR A 238 -0.26 -8.37 8.77
CA TYR A 238 -0.73 -9.52 8.00
C TYR A 238 -1.55 -9.07 6.78
N GLY A 239 -2.56 -8.21 7.00
CA GLY A 239 -3.38 -7.69 5.90
C GLY A 239 -2.57 -6.88 4.89
N ALA A 240 -1.62 -6.08 5.35
CA ALA A 240 -0.73 -5.30 4.50
C ALA A 240 0.22 -6.19 3.68
N GLU A 241 0.71 -7.28 4.27
CA GLU A 241 1.57 -8.23 3.57
C GLU A 241 0.79 -9.03 2.52
N ILE A 242 -0.44 -9.46 2.80
CA ILE A 242 -1.33 -10.05 1.79
C ILE A 242 -1.55 -9.06 0.63
N GLN A 243 -1.80 -7.78 0.92
CA GLN A 243 -1.94 -6.75 -0.11
C GLN A 243 -0.67 -6.62 -0.98
N ARG A 244 0.51 -6.59 -0.35
CA ARG A 244 1.80 -6.54 -1.07
C ARG A 244 1.96 -7.78 -1.96
N LEU A 245 1.67 -8.96 -1.42
CA LEU A 245 1.79 -10.23 -2.13
C LEU A 245 0.92 -10.24 -3.39
N VAL A 246 -0.38 -9.90 -3.29
CA VAL A 246 -1.29 -9.93 -4.45
C VAL A 246 -0.93 -8.91 -5.52
N ARG A 247 -0.35 -7.76 -5.12
CA ARG A 247 0.18 -6.75 -6.06
C ARG A 247 1.43 -7.24 -6.77
N TYR A 248 2.37 -7.84 -6.03
CA TYR A 248 3.58 -8.43 -6.61
C TYR A 248 3.27 -9.53 -7.63
N LEU A 249 2.28 -10.37 -7.32
CA LEU A 249 1.83 -11.42 -8.23
C LEU A 249 1.07 -10.87 -9.45
N GLY A 250 0.67 -9.59 -9.42
CA GLY A 250 -0.14 -8.96 -10.45
C GLY A 250 -1.56 -9.55 -10.55
N VAL A 251 -2.07 -10.15 -9.47
CA VAL A 251 -3.41 -10.78 -9.45
C VAL A 251 -4.51 -9.83 -8.99
N SER A 252 -4.17 -8.78 -8.24
CA SER A 252 -5.09 -7.75 -7.77
C SER A 252 -4.38 -6.41 -7.51
N ASN A 253 -5.10 -5.29 -7.63
CA ASN A 253 -4.60 -3.98 -7.17
C ASN A 253 -4.68 -3.82 -5.64
N GLY A 254 -5.42 -4.70 -4.94
CA GLY A 254 -5.51 -4.77 -3.48
C GLY A 254 -6.01 -3.50 -2.78
N ASN A 255 -6.72 -2.61 -3.48
CA ASN A 255 -7.23 -1.35 -2.92
C ASN A 255 -8.45 -1.58 -2.01
N MET A 256 -8.27 -1.32 -0.71
CA MET A 256 -9.34 -1.46 0.28
C MET A 256 -10.48 -0.45 0.09
N GLN A 257 -10.18 0.76 -0.41
CA GLN A 257 -11.20 1.80 -0.60
C GLN A 257 -12.15 1.49 -1.77
N GLU A 258 -11.63 0.87 -2.83
CA GLU A 258 -12.42 0.38 -3.97
C GLU A 258 -13.14 -0.93 -3.63
N GLY A 259 -12.74 -1.61 -2.55
CA GLY A 259 -13.28 -2.89 -2.12
C GLY A 259 -12.65 -4.10 -2.82
N SER A 260 -11.53 -3.92 -3.53
CA SER A 260 -10.81 -5.03 -4.16
C SER A 260 -9.96 -5.84 -3.19
N LEU A 261 -9.74 -5.33 -1.98
CA LEU A 261 -9.28 -6.09 -0.81
C LEU A 261 -10.22 -5.82 0.35
N ARG A 262 -10.82 -6.87 0.93
CA ARG A 262 -11.70 -6.76 2.10
C ARG A 262 -11.21 -7.70 3.17
N CYS A 263 -11.19 -7.24 4.42
CA CYS A 263 -10.78 -8.05 5.57
C CYS A 263 -11.90 -8.07 6.61
N ASP A 264 -12.40 -9.25 6.91
CA ASP A 264 -13.28 -9.50 8.04
C ASP A 264 -12.48 -10.15 9.16
N VAL A 265 -12.59 -9.61 10.38
CA VAL A 265 -11.75 -10.01 11.51
C VAL A 265 -12.57 -10.83 12.48
N ASN A 266 -12.07 -12.01 12.83
CA ASN A 266 -12.60 -12.85 13.87
C ASN A 266 -11.73 -12.72 15.11
N ILE A 267 -12.34 -12.39 16.25
CA ILE A 267 -11.63 -12.19 17.51
C ILE A 267 -12.30 -12.92 18.66
N SER A 268 -11.46 -13.53 19.49
CA SER A 268 -11.84 -14.09 20.77
C SER A 268 -10.74 -13.82 21.79
N VAL A 269 -11.10 -13.73 23.06
CA VAL A 269 -10.16 -13.57 24.16
C VAL A 269 -10.33 -14.74 25.12
N ARG A 270 -9.22 -15.22 25.68
CA ARG A 270 -9.21 -16.25 26.74
C ARG A 270 -8.17 -15.92 27.81
N THR A 271 -8.31 -16.55 28.98
CA THR A 271 -7.30 -16.42 30.05
C THR A 271 -6.02 -17.16 29.65
N ILE A 272 -4.86 -16.61 30.01
CA ILE A 272 -3.57 -17.22 29.67
C ILE A 272 -3.47 -18.62 30.30
N GLY A 273 -3.09 -19.61 29.48
CA GLY A 273 -2.98 -21.02 29.90
C GLY A 273 -4.27 -21.82 29.73
N GLN A 274 -5.40 -21.20 29.39
CA GLN A 274 -6.63 -21.90 29.03
C GLN A 274 -6.53 -22.47 27.60
N ALA A 275 -6.81 -23.76 27.43
CA ALA A 275 -6.77 -24.40 26.12
C ALA A 275 -7.98 -24.04 25.23
N GLU A 276 -9.16 -23.91 25.83
CA GLU A 276 -10.40 -23.62 25.10
C GLU A 276 -10.46 -22.17 24.62
N PHE A 277 -11.00 -21.95 23.43
CA PHE A 277 -11.27 -20.61 22.90
C PHE A 277 -12.49 -19.98 23.60
N GLY A 278 -12.47 -18.66 23.75
CA GLY A 278 -13.63 -17.91 24.22
C GLY A 278 -14.71 -17.77 23.14
N THR A 279 -15.72 -16.95 23.42
CA THR A 279 -16.74 -16.64 22.42
C THR A 279 -16.15 -15.81 21.28
N LYS A 280 -16.48 -16.18 20.02
CA LYS A 280 -16.00 -15.49 18.82
C LYS A 280 -16.90 -14.32 18.45
N VAL A 281 -16.29 -13.17 18.19
CA VAL A 281 -16.93 -11.98 17.61
C VAL A 281 -16.33 -11.71 16.24
N GLU A 282 -17.18 -11.38 15.26
CA GLU A 282 -16.77 -11.03 13.90
C GLU A 282 -16.93 -9.52 13.70
N ILE A 283 -15.87 -8.82 13.30
CA ILE A 283 -15.89 -7.39 12.97
C ILE A 283 -15.84 -7.24 11.44
N LYS A 284 -16.82 -6.52 10.90
CA LYS A 284 -16.91 -6.15 9.47
C LYS A 284 -16.77 -4.64 9.28
N ASN A 285 -16.69 -4.22 8.00
CA ASN A 285 -16.58 -2.83 7.57
C ASN A 285 -15.27 -2.14 7.98
N LEU A 286 -14.15 -2.83 7.70
CA LEU A 286 -12.80 -2.34 7.98
C LEU A 286 -12.14 -1.87 6.67
N ASN A 287 -12.07 -0.55 6.48
CA ASN A 287 -11.66 0.04 5.20
C ASN A 287 -10.17 0.42 5.12
N SER A 288 -9.39 0.20 6.19
CA SER A 288 -7.95 0.42 6.21
C SER A 288 -7.26 -0.50 7.24
N PHE A 289 -5.96 -0.76 7.06
CA PHE A 289 -5.17 -1.53 8.04
C PHE A 289 -5.11 -0.84 9.41
N SER A 290 -5.10 0.50 9.44
CA SER A 290 -5.19 1.25 10.69
C SER A 290 -6.55 1.10 11.38
N ALA A 291 -7.65 0.96 10.63
CA ALA A 291 -8.96 0.64 11.18
C ALA A 291 -8.99 -0.79 11.72
N ILE A 292 -8.36 -1.76 11.04
CA ILE A 292 -8.21 -3.14 11.51
C ILE A 292 -7.54 -3.16 12.90
N SER A 293 -6.37 -2.54 13.04
CA SER A 293 -5.66 -2.51 14.33
C SER A 293 -6.53 -1.93 15.44
N ARG A 294 -7.09 -0.73 15.22
CA ARG A 294 -7.87 -0.03 16.26
C ARG A 294 -9.18 -0.76 16.61
N ALA A 295 -9.84 -1.38 15.63
CA ALA A 295 -11.04 -2.15 15.87
C ALA A 295 -10.76 -3.40 16.72
N ILE A 296 -9.64 -4.07 16.45
CA ILE A 296 -9.16 -5.21 17.24
C ILE A 296 -8.83 -4.75 18.65
N ASP A 297 -8.02 -3.71 18.82
CA ASP A 297 -7.59 -3.25 20.15
C ASP A 297 -8.79 -2.83 21.02
N TYR A 298 -9.78 -2.15 20.41
CA TYR A 298 -11.05 -1.83 21.06
C TYR A 298 -11.82 -3.08 21.49
N GLU A 299 -11.93 -4.07 20.60
CA GLU A 299 -12.70 -5.28 20.85
C GLU A 299 -12.03 -6.20 21.88
N ILE A 300 -10.70 -6.31 21.88
CA ILE A 300 -9.93 -6.97 22.95
C ILE A 300 -10.26 -6.31 24.28
N THR A 301 -10.13 -4.99 24.35
CA THR A 301 -10.39 -4.21 25.57
C THR A 301 -11.81 -4.43 26.07
N ARG A 302 -12.80 -4.42 25.17
CA ARG A 302 -14.20 -4.70 25.51
C ARG A 302 -14.37 -6.10 26.11
N GLN A 303 -13.87 -7.13 25.45
CA GLN A 303 -14.05 -8.52 25.90
C GLN A 303 -13.36 -8.75 27.25
N VAL A 304 -12.14 -8.25 27.41
CA VAL A 304 -11.38 -8.32 28.67
C VAL A 304 -12.09 -7.60 29.81
N GLN A 305 -12.66 -6.41 29.56
CA GLN A 305 -13.45 -5.68 30.56
C GLN A 305 -14.73 -6.42 30.96
N LEU A 306 -15.37 -7.15 30.05
CA LEU A 306 -16.53 -7.98 30.37
C LEU A 306 -16.12 -9.20 31.20
N HIS A 307 -15.05 -9.90 30.82
CA HIS A 307 -14.53 -11.04 31.57
C HIS A 307 -14.09 -10.65 33.00
N SER A 308 -13.31 -9.58 33.14
CA SER A 308 -12.84 -9.09 34.45
C SER A 308 -13.95 -8.62 35.39
N LYS A 309 -15.09 -8.20 34.86
CA LYS A 309 -16.29 -7.86 35.66
C LYS A 309 -17.18 -9.07 35.97
N GLY A 310 -16.80 -10.27 35.53
CA GLY A 310 -17.63 -11.47 35.64
C GLY A 310 -18.86 -11.47 34.73
N LEU A 311 -18.85 -10.66 33.67
CA LEU A 311 -19.95 -10.48 32.69
C LEU A 311 -19.58 -11.08 31.32
N GLY A 312 -18.73 -12.11 31.31
CA GLY A 312 -18.28 -12.76 30.07
C GLY A 312 -19.40 -13.46 29.30
N ASP A 313 -20.48 -13.83 29.99
CA ASP A 313 -21.71 -14.38 29.41
C ASP A 313 -22.44 -13.40 28.47
N GLN A 314 -22.15 -12.10 28.57
CA GLN A 314 -22.66 -11.09 27.64
C GLN A 314 -21.95 -11.11 26.30
N ILE A 315 -20.78 -11.76 26.19
CA ILE A 315 -20.08 -11.95 24.93
C ILE A 315 -20.75 -13.11 24.20
N VAL A 316 -21.65 -12.76 23.30
CA VAL A 316 -22.36 -13.70 22.42
C VAL A 316 -21.73 -13.69 21.03
N GLN A 317 -21.93 -14.78 20.28
CA GLN A 317 -21.49 -14.82 18.90
C GLN A 317 -22.31 -13.84 18.06
N GLU A 318 -21.67 -12.77 17.60
CA GLU A 318 -22.32 -11.67 16.88
C GLU A 318 -21.41 -11.11 15.79
N THR A 319 -22.03 -10.48 14.80
CA THR A 319 -21.33 -9.66 13.82
C THR A 319 -21.45 -8.20 14.28
N ARG A 320 -20.30 -7.54 14.45
CA ARG A 320 -20.18 -6.12 14.82
C ARG A 320 -19.64 -5.32 13.63
N LEU A 321 -20.00 -4.05 13.57
CA LEU A 321 -19.48 -3.09 12.61
C LEU A 321 -18.52 -2.13 13.30
N TRP A 322 -17.42 -1.80 12.62
CA TRP A 322 -16.56 -0.72 13.05
C TRP A 322 -17.13 0.65 12.63
N GLU A 323 -17.33 1.54 13.60
CA GLU A 323 -17.73 2.93 13.37
C GLU A 323 -16.50 3.85 13.49
N GLU A 324 -15.94 4.27 12.36
CA GLU A 324 -14.74 5.11 12.33
C GLU A 324 -14.93 6.45 13.06
N GLY A 325 -16.10 7.10 12.94
CA GLY A 325 -16.34 8.39 13.60
C GLY A 325 -16.38 8.30 15.14
N ALA A 326 -16.83 7.17 15.67
CA ALA A 326 -16.98 6.94 17.11
C ALA A 326 -15.85 6.08 17.72
N GLN A 327 -14.97 5.52 16.87
CA GLN A 327 -13.86 4.62 17.24
C GLN A 327 -14.34 3.47 18.16
N LYS A 328 -15.44 2.81 17.79
CA LYS A 328 -16.04 1.71 18.55
C LYS A 328 -16.63 0.65 17.64
N THR A 329 -16.77 -0.57 18.15
CA THR A 329 -17.55 -1.63 17.51
C THR A 329 -19.01 -1.55 17.96
N VAL A 330 -19.95 -1.70 17.03
CA VAL A 330 -21.41 -1.71 17.30
C VAL A 330 -22.02 -3.01 16.83
N THR A 331 -22.89 -3.62 17.63
CA THR A 331 -23.60 -4.85 17.23
C THR A 331 -24.48 -4.58 16.01
N MET A 332 -24.30 -5.35 14.95
CA MET A 332 -25.19 -5.34 13.79
C MET A 332 -26.25 -6.43 13.91
N ARG A 333 -25.81 -7.66 14.18
CA ARG A 333 -26.68 -8.83 14.33
C ARG A 333 -26.09 -9.82 15.33
N LYS A 334 -26.95 -10.40 16.17
CA LYS A 334 -26.60 -11.56 16.99
C LYS A 334 -26.83 -12.82 16.16
N LYS A 335 -25.89 -13.76 16.18
CA LYS A 335 -26.05 -15.03 15.46
C LYS A 335 -26.90 -15.97 16.32
N GLU A 336 -28.12 -16.26 15.88
CA GLU A 336 -28.96 -17.31 16.47
C GLU A 336 -28.55 -18.67 15.85
N GLY A 337 -27.39 -19.18 16.27
CA GLY A 337 -26.79 -20.40 15.71
C GLY A 337 -25.93 -20.19 14.46
N LEU A 338 -25.49 -21.30 13.84
CA LEU A 338 -24.80 -21.29 12.55
C LEU A 338 -25.85 -21.20 11.43
N ALA A 339 -25.75 -20.21 10.55
CA ALA A 339 -26.60 -20.15 9.36
C ALA A 339 -26.34 -21.39 8.49
N ASP A 340 -27.37 -22.19 8.25
CA ASP A 340 -27.27 -23.35 7.38
C ASP A 340 -27.26 -22.90 5.91
N TYR A 341 -26.05 -22.71 5.38
CA TYR A 341 -25.82 -22.36 3.98
C TYR A 341 -26.06 -23.52 3.01
N ARG A 342 -26.41 -24.72 3.49
CA ARG A 342 -26.77 -25.89 2.68
C ARG A 342 -25.80 -26.12 1.52
N TYR A 343 -24.50 -26.17 1.83
CA TYR A 343 -23.46 -26.41 0.85
C TYR A 343 -23.66 -27.74 0.14
N PHE A 344 -23.56 -27.74 -1.19
CA PHE A 344 -23.51 -28.94 -2.01
C PHE A 344 -22.72 -28.67 -3.29
N PRO A 345 -22.14 -29.71 -3.93
CA PRO A 345 -21.38 -29.56 -5.16
C PRO A 345 -22.17 -28.85 -6.27
N GLU A 346 -21.53 -27.93 -6.98
CA GLU A 346 -22.09 -27.21 -8.13
C GLU A 346 -22.22 -28.17 -9.33
N PRO A 347 -23.43 -28.65 -9.70
CA PRO A 347 -23.59 -29.63 -10.77
C PRO A 347 -23.32 -29.06 -12.17
N ASP A 348 -23.41 -27.75 -12.35
CA ASP A 348 -23.26 -27.11 -13.65
C ASP A 348 -21.78 -26.90 -14.04
N LEU A 349 -20.85 -27.10 -13.10
CA LEU A 349 -19.40 -27.02 -13.33
C LEU A 349 -18.74 -28.38 -13.10
N PRO A 350 -17.90 -28.85 -14.04
CA PRO A 350 -17.06 -30.01 -13.78
C PRO A 350 -15.98 -29.70 -12.75
N GLU A 351 -15.38 -30.76 -12.20
CA GLU A 351 -14.19 -30.65 -11.34
C GLU A 351 -13.04 -29.94 -12.06
N VAL A 352 -12.25 -29.18 -11.30
CA VAL A 352 -11.02 -28.54 -11.76
C VAL A 352 -9.87 -29.47 -11.47
N ILE A 353 -9.30 -30.04 -12.54
CA ILE A 353 -8.15 -30.93 -12.49
C ILE A 353 -6.90 -30.16 -12.93
N LEU A 354 -5.95 -30.00 -12.02
CA LEU A 354 -4.64 -29.40 -12.30
C LEU A 354 -3.63 -30.50 -12.62
N THR A 355 -2.91 -30.35 -13.73
CA THR A 355 -1.76 -31.19 -14.02
C THR A 355 -0.52 -30.65 -13.30
N THR A 356 0.41 -31.54 -12.94
CA THR A 356 1.69 -31.13 -12.35
C THR A 356 2.45 -30.17 -13.27
N ASP A 357 2.46 -30.43 -14.59
CA ASP A 357 3.11 -29.56 -15.57
C ASP A 357 2.52 -28.14 -15.57
N TYR A 358 1.20 -28.00 -15.40
CA TYR A 358 0.54 -26.70 -15.30
C TYR A 358 0.99 -25.94 -14.04
N VAL A 359 1.02 -26.63 -12.90
CA VAL A 359 1.47 -26.05 -11.62
C VAL A 359 2.94 -25.63 -11.69
N GLU A 360 3.82 -26.49 -12.21
CA GLU A 360 5.25 -26.20 -12.33
C GLU A 360 5.53 -25.10 -13.37
N GLY A 361 4.75 -25.04 -14.45
CA GLY A 361 4.78 -23.92 -15.39
C GLY A 361 4.50 -22.58 -14.70
N ILE A 362 3.49 -22.54 -13.82
CA ILE A 362 3.17 -21.34 -13.04
C ILE A 362 4.27 -21.05 -12.01
N ARG A 363 4.75 -22.07 -11.29
CA ARG A 363 5.82 -21.93 -10.28
C ARG A 363 7.07 -21.28 -10.87
N ASN A 364 7.47 -21.69 -12.07
CA ASN A 364 8.64 -21.15 -12.77
C ASN A 364 8.45 -19.72 -13.30
N CYS A 365 7.20 -19.25 -13.39
CA CYS A 365 6.87 -17.88 -13.81
C CYS A 365 6.54 -16.96 -12.64
N LEU A 366 6.62 -17.43 -11.38
CA LEU A 366 6.38 -16.58 -10.22
C LEU A 366 7.46 -15.51 -10.13
N PRO A 367 7.08 -14.24 -9.88
CA PRO A 367 8.05 -13.22 -9.57
C PRO A 367 8.71 -13.51 -8.21
N GLU A 368 9.89 -12.94 -8.00
CA GLU A 368 10.50 -12.93 -6.67
C GLU A 368 9.58 -12.21 -5.68
N LEU A 369 9.14 -12.94 -4.64
CA LEU A 369 8.16 -12.45 -3.68
C LEU A 369 8.76 -11.38 -2.75
N PRO A 370 7.92 -10.53 -2.11
CA PRO A 370 8.40 -9.46 -1.22
C PRO A 370 9.36 -9.96 -0.15
N GLU A 371 9.02 -11.06 0.53
CA GLU A 371 9.86 -11.63 1.60
C GLU A 371 11.22 -12.11 1.07
N MET A 372 11.25 -12.75 -0.09
CA MET A 372 12.50 -13.20 -0.71
C MET A 372 13.39 -12.01 -1.07
N LYS A 373 12.80 -10.93 -1.60
CA LYS A 373 13.51 -9.69 -1.87
C LYS A 373 14.07 -9.07 -0.60
N ARG A 374 13.28 -9.04 0.48
CA ARG A 374 13.73 -8.48 1.77
C ARG A 374 14.99 -9.18 2.27
N ARG A 375 14.99 -10.52 2.30
CA ARG A 375 16.16 -11.30 2.71
C ARG A 375 17.36 -11.07 1.78
N ARG A 376 17.15 -11.05 0.47
CA ARG A 376 18.22 -10.74 -0.48
C ARG A 376 18.83 -9.35 -0.26
N TYR A 377 18.02 -8.34 0.05
CA TYR A 377 18.49 -6.99 0.32
C TYR A 377 19.23 -6.88 1.67
N GLU A 378 18.81 -7.63 2.69
CA GLU A 378 19.54 -7.75 3.95
C GLU A 378 20.92 -8.41 3.75
N ASP A 379 20.98 -9.48 2.95
CA ASP A 379 22.23 -10.16 2.60
C ASP A 379 23.21 -9.24 1.85
N MET A 380 22.72 -8.18 1.22
CA MET A 380 23.53 -7.12 0.61
C MET A 380 24.05 -6.08 1.61
N GLY A 381 23.71 -6.21 2.90
CA GLY A 381 24.12 -5.31 3.98
C GLY A 381 23.27 -4.04 4.12
N LEU A 382 22.06 -4.03 3.58
CA LEU A 382 21.09 -2.94 3.80
C LEU A 382 20.43 -3.06 5.17
N GLY A 383 20.09 -1.93 5.78
CA GLY A 383 19.37 -1.93 7.06
C GLY A 383 17.90 -2.32 6.85
N MET A 384 17.28 -2.93 7.87
CA MET A 384 15.88 -3.37 7.83
C MET A 384 14.90 -2.27 7.38
N GLN A 385 15.12 -1.03 7.82
CA GLN A 385 14.29 0.11 7.39
C GLN A 385 14.36 0.36 5.88
N ASP A 386 15.56 0.25 5.30
CA ASP A 386 15.79 0.42 3.87
C ASP A 386 15.14 -0.73 3.08
N VAL A 387 15.34 -1.95 3.58
CA VAL A 387 14.82 -3.19 3.02
C VAL A 387 13.29 -3.15 2.94
N LEU A 388 12.64 -2.83 4.06
CA LEU A 388 11.18 -2.74 4.14
C LEU A 388 10.64 -1.68 3.16
N PHE A 389 11.29 -0.53 3.06
CA PHE A 389 10.87 0.51 2.12
C PHE A 389 11.00 0.06 0.65
N LEU A 390 12.16 -0.48 0.27
CA LEU A 390 12.46 -0.87 -1.10
C LEU A 390 11.59 -2.02 -1.59
N ALA A 391 11.30 -2.99 -0.71
CA ALA A 391 10.46 -4.13 -1.05
C ALA A 391 8.94 -3.84 -0.93
N ASN A 392 8.53 -2.69 -0.37
CA ASN A 392 7.11 -2.39 -0.14
C ASN A 392 6.31 -2.24 -1.44
N ASP A 393 6.93 -1.75 -2.52
CA ASP A 393 6.31 -1.58 -3.84
C ASP A 393 7.11 -2.32 -4.91
N ALA A 394 6.41 -3.07 -5.76
CA ALA A 394 7.04 -3.91 -6.79
C ALA A 394 7.81 -3.07 -7.83
N ASN A 395 7.28 -1.90 -8.22
CA ASN A 395 7.94 -1.04 -9.20
C ASN A 395 9.20 -0.41 -8.60
N VAL A 396 9.15 -0.04 -7.31
CA VAL A 396 10.32 0.48 -6.58
C VAL A 396 11.40 -0.60 -6.49
N ALA A 397 11.03 -1.82 -6.13
CA ALA A 397 11.95 -2.94 -6.06
C ALA A 397 12.57 -3.25 -7.43
N GLU A 398 11.77 -3.29 -8.50
CA GLU A 398 12.25 -3.52 -9.87
C GLU A 398 13.21 -2.41 -10.33
N PHE A 399 12.88 -1.15 -10.05
CA PHE A 399 13.76 -0.02 -10.38
C PHE A 399 15.09 -0.11 -9.64
N PHE A 400 15.07 -0.46 -8.35
CA PHE A 400 16.26 -0.65 -7.55
C PHE A 400 17.12 -1.81 -8.08
N ASP A 401 16.53 -2.98 -8.29
CA ASP A 401 17.21 -4.16 -8.86
C ASP A 401 17.84 -3.85 -10.23
N ALA A 402 17.11 -3.12 -11.09
CA ALA A 402 17.62 -2.69 -12.37
C ALA A 402 18.82 -1.73 -12.24
N ALA A 403 18.82 -0.83 -11.26
CA ALA A 403 19.94 0.07 -11.01
C ALA A 403 21.19 -0.70 -10.50
N LEU A 404 21.00 -1.70 -9.64
CA LEU A 404 22.07 -2.59 -9.19
C LEU A 404 22.70 -3.35 -10.37
N CYS A 405 21.87 -3.87 -11.29
CA CYS A 405 22.34 -4.54 -12.50
C CYS A 405 23.17 -3.62 -13.42
N LYS A 406 23.02 -2.29 -13.30
CA LYS A 406 23.83 -1.29 -14.01
C LYS A 406 25.09 -0.87 -13.26
N GLY A 407 25.39 -1.49 -12.11
CA GLY A 407 26.59 -1.25 -11.33
C GLY A 407 26.45 -0.17 -10.25
N ALA A 408 25.21 0.24 -9.92
CA ALA A 408 24.99 1.15 -8.81
C ALA A 408 25.41 0.51 -7.47
N ASP A 409 26.02 1.31 -6.61
CA ASP A 409 26.29 0.92 -5.23
C ASP A 409 24.97 0.78 -4.45
N ALA A 410 24.72 -0.39 -3.84
CA ALA A 410 23.43 -0.72 -3.26
C ALA A 410 22.99 0.27 -2.17
N LYS A 411 23.91 0.65 -1.28
CA LYS A 411 23.60 1.57 -0.19
C LYS A 411 23.34 2.98 -0.70
N LEU A 412 24.11 3.44 -1.69
CA LEU A 412 23.86 4.76 -2.27
C LEU A 412 22.53 4.79 -3.04
N ALA A 413 22.25 3.77 -3.85
CA ALA A 413 21.00 3.66 -4.59
C ALA A 413 19.77 3.64 -3.65
N ALA A 414 19.82 2.85 -2.57
CA ALA A 414 18.79 2.84 -1.54
C ALA A 414 18.53 4.23 -0.95
N ASN A 415 19.60 4.94 -0.55
CA ASN A 415 19.50 6.28 0.01
C ASN A 415 18.88 7.30 -0.97
N TRP A 416 19.25 7.25 -2.26
CA TRP A 416 18.70 8.14 -3.28
C TRP A 416 17.21 7.87 -3.53
N ILE A 417 16.83 6.59 -3.58
CA ILE A 417 15.44 6.17 -3.79
C ILE A 417 14.58 6.59 -2.59
N MET A 418 14.99 6.28 -1.37
CA MET A 418 14.27 6.59 -0.13
C MET A 418 14.24 8.08 0.23
N GLY A 419 15.25 8.82 -0.20
CA GLY A 419 15.40 10.24 0.08
C GLY A 419 14.76 11.11 -0.99
N ASP A 420 15.58 11.55 -1.95
CA ASP A 420 15.21 12.58 -2.91
C ASP A 420 14.15 12.10 -3.92
N ILE A 421 14.22 10.85 -4.39
CA ILE A 421 13.25 10.29 -5.35
C ILE A 421 11.89 10.08 -4.67
N ALA A 422 11.85 9.48 -3.48
CA ALA A 422 10.61 9.33 -2.71
C ALA A 422 9.97 10.68 -2.37
N ALA A 423 10.77 11.68 -2.00
CA ALA A 423 10.28 13.03 -1.76
C ALA A 423 9.65 13.63 -3.02
N TYR A 424 10.28 13.45 -4.19
CA TYR A 424 9.71 13.89 -5.46
C TYR A 424 8.40 13.19 -5.79
N MET A 425 8.37 11.85 -5.74
CA MET A 425 7.17 11.03 -5.99
C MET A 425 6.00 11.47 -5.11
N LYS A 426 6.27 11.74 -3.82
CA LYS A 426 5.26 12.22 -2.87
C LYS A 426 4.75 13.63 -3.21
N ASN A 427 5.63 14.55 -3.60
CA ASN A 427 5.27 15.94 -3.89
C ASN A 427 4.45 16.05 -5.18
N GLU A 428 4.87 15.36 -6.23
CA GLU A 428 4.20 15.37 -7.54
C GLU A 428 3.07 14.34 -7.65
N LYS A 429 2.91 13.46 -6.64
CA LYS A 429 1.94 12.36 -6.59
C LYS A 429 2.04 11.42 -7.79
N VAL A 430 3.27 11.08 -8.15
CA VAL A 430 3.60 10.18 -9.25
C VAL A 430 4.27 8.90 -8.74
N PHE A 431 4.14 7.82 -9.50
CA PHE A 431 4.81 6.56 -9.23
C PHE A 431 6.20 6.51 -9.86
N ILE A 432 7.05 5.58 -9.41
CA ILE A 432 8.43 5.45 -9.91
C ILE A 432 8.53 5.04 -11.38
N ASN A 433 7.47 4.44 -11.93
CA ASN A 433 7.38 4.10 -13.36
C ASN A 433 6.84 5.26 -14.22
N GLU A 434 6.41 6.37 -13.60
CA GLU A 434 5.90 7.56 -14.29
C GLU A 434 6.95 8.65 -14.46
N ILE A 435 8.04 8.60 -13.68
CA ILE A 435 9.16 9.55 -13.79
C ILE A 435 10.02 9.25 -15.02
N LYS A 436 10.79 10.25 -15.49
CA LYS A 436 11.67 10.11 -16.66
C LYS A 436 13.04 9.54 -16.34
N LEU A 437 13.44 9.56 -15.07
CA LEU A 437 14.70 8.99 -14.61
C LEU A 437 14.71 7.49 -14.89
N THR A 438 15.78 6.99 -15.51
CA THR A 438 15.98 5.55 -15.72
C THR A 438 16.93 4.94 -14.69
N PRO A 439 16.88 3.61 -14.45
CA PRO A 439 17.84 2.94 -13.55
C PRO A 439 19.30 3.10 -14.01
N THR A 440 19.53 3.18 -15.33
CA THR A 440 20.85 3.43 -15.91
C THR A 440 21.38 4.81 -15.53
N GLU A 441 20.54 5.85 -15.65
CA GLU A 441 20.92 7.22 -15.29
C GLU A 441 21.21 7.35 -13.80
N LEU A 442 20.45 6.67 -12.94
CA LEU A 442 20.74 6.66 -11.51
C LEU A 442 22.11 6.03 -11.22
N ALA A 443 22.43 4.89 -11.86
CA ALA A 443 23.72 4.24 -11.70
C ALA A 443 24.88 5.13 -12.17
N GLU A 444 24.75 5.78 -13.33
CA GLU A 444 25.74 6.73 -13.84
C GLU A 444 25.93 7.96 -12.94
N LEU A 445 24.85 8.45 -12.33
CA LEU A 445 24.88 9.57 -11.39
C LEU A 445 25.66 9.18 -10.13
N ILE A 446 25.38 7.99 -9.58
CA ILE A 446 26.07 7.46 -8.41
C ILE A 446 27.56 7.27 -8.71
N ASP A 447 27.92 6.72 -9.86
CA ASP A 447 29.32 6.55 -10.28
C ASP A 447 30.05 7.89 -10.46
N SER A 448 29.37 8.90 -11.04
CA SER A 448 29.93 10.24 -11.20
C SER A 448 30.21 10.93 -9.86
N ILE A 449 29.41 10.64 -8.83
CA ILE A 449 29.65 11.14 -7.46
C ILE A 449 30.78 10.35 -6.79
N LYS A 450 30.78 9.02 -6.92
CA LYS A 450 31.78 8.13 -6.30
C LYS A 450 33.18 8.37 -6.86
N SER A 451 33.28 8.65 -8.16
CA SER A 451 34.54 9.03 -8.83
C SER A 451 35.02 10.44 -8.48
N GLY A 452 34.20 11.26 -7.79
CA GLY A 452 34.53 12.66 -7.49
C GLY A 452 34.39 13.61 -8.68
N THR A 453 33.77 13.18 -9.79
CA THR A 453 33.53 14.04 -10.96
C THR A 453 32.57 15.19 -10.63
N ILE A 454 31.57 14.91 -9.79
CA ILE A 454 30.61 15.89 -9.29
C ILE A 454 30.45 15.77 -7.77
N SER A 455 30.06 16.88 -7.12
CA SER A 455 29.71 16.87 -5.69
C SER A 455 28.31 16.29 -5.48
N GLY A 456 28.02 15.77 -4.29
CA GLY A 456 26.67 15.27 -3.96
C GLY A 456 25.58 16.35 -4.08
N LYS A 457 25.93 17.63 -3.85
CA LYS A 457 24.99 18.76 -4.04
C LYS A 457 24.64 18.93 -5.51
N ILE A 458 25.63 18.91 -6.39
CA ILE A 458 25.45 18.95 -7.85
C ILE A 458 24.66 17.72 -8.31
N GLY A 459 24.95 16.55 -7.74
CA GLY A 459 24.21 15.32 -8.00
C GLY A 459 22.70 15.47 -7.76
N LYS A 460 22.29 16.13 -6.66
CA LYS A 460 20.88 16.41 -6.38
C LYS A 460 20.25 17.31 -7.45
N GLU A 461 20.96 18.36 -7.86
CA GLU A 461 20.49 19.27 -8.92
C GLU A 461 20.26 18.53 -10.24
N ILE A 462 21.20 17.67 -10.64
CA ILE A 462 21.10 16.84 -11.84
C ILE A 462 19.96 15.82 -11.71
N LEU A 463 19.81 15.19 -10.54
CA LEU A 463 18.75 14.21 -10.30
C LEU A 463 17.36 14.79 -10.58
N PHE A 464 17.04 15.97 -10.04
CA PHE A 464 15.73 16.57 -10.25
C PHE A 464 15.44 16.88 -11.72
N GLU A 465 16.46 17.18 -12.51
CA GLU A 465 16.30 17.37 -13.95
C GLU A 465 16.08 16.04 -14.68
N LEU A 466 16.82 15.00 -14.32
CA LEU A 466 16.63 13.66 -14.89
C LEU A 466 15.23 13.11 -14.57
N ILE A 467 14.76 13.29 -13.34
CA ILE A 467 13.41 12.88 -12.94
C ILE A 467 12.35 13.58 -13.80
N ALA A 468 12.48 14.89 -14.02
CA ALA A 468 11.46 15.68 -14.71
C ALA A 468 11.54 15.60 -16.24
N LYS A 469 12.74 15.58 -16.82
CA LYS A 469 12.98 15.72 -18.27
C LYS A 469 13.67 14.51 -18.91
N GLY A 470 14.28 13.64 -18.10
CA GLY A 470 15.20 12.61 -18.58
C GLY A 470 16.49 13.21 -19.14
N GLY A 471 17.32 12.37 -19.75
CA GLY A 471 18.54 12.78 -20.42
C GLY A 471 19.73 11.88 -20.06
N THR A 472 20.94 12.40 -20.23
CA THR A 472 22.16 11.66 -19.83
C THR A 472 22.91 12.45 -18.77
N VAL A 473 23.45 11.75 -17.77
CA VAL A 473 24.23 12.37 -16.69
C VAL A 473 25.41 13.15 -17.27
N LYS A 474 26.16 12.53 -18.18
CA LYS A 474 27.30 13.17 -18.85
C LYS A 474 26.91 14.39 -19.68
N GLY A 475 25.75 14.35 -20.34
CA GLY A 475 25.21 15.48 -21.11
C GLY A 475 24.94 16.68 -20.21
N LEU A 476 24.21 16.46 -19.12
CA LEU A 476 23.86 17.51 -18.15
C LEU A 476 25.09 18.09 -17.44
N ILE A 477 26.08 17.26 -17.11
CA ILE A 477 27.35 17.73 -16.52
C ILE A 477 28.08 18.67 -17.49
N LYS A 478 28.15 18.32 -18.78
CA LYS A 478 28.84 19.12 -19.80
C LYS A 478 28.10 20.42 -20.11
N GLU A 479 26.79 20.34 -20.35
CA GLU A 479 25.96 21.50 -20.70
C GLU A 479 26.03 22.60 -19.64
N LYS A 480 26.02 22.20 -18.37
CA LYS A 480 26.03 23.13 -17.24
C LYS A 480 27.42 23.41 -16.67
N ASN A 481 28.46 22.82 -17.27
CA ASN A 481 29.85 22.93 -16.84
C ASN A 481 30.02 22.61 -15.33
N LEU A 482 29.44 21.51 -14.86
CA LEU A 482 29.31 21.19 -13.42
C LEU A 482 30.45 20.32 -12.87
N VAL A 483 31.57 20.20 -13.59
CA VAL A 483 32.73 19.42 -13.14
C VAL A 483 33.30 20.03 -11.86
N GLN A 484 33.61 19.17 -10.89
CA GLN A 484 34.19 19.59 -9.62
C GLN A 484 35.61 20.15 -9.82
N ILE A 485 35.89 21.30 -9.21
CA ILE A 485 37.24 21.89 -9.20
C ILE A 485 38.04 21.15 -8.13
N THR A 486 39.06 20.42 -8.57
CA THR A 486 40.02 19.69 -7.73
C THR A 486 41.43 20.30 -7.76
N ASP A 487 41.67 21.30 -8.60
CA ASP A 487 42.94 22.01 -8.66
C ASP A 487 43.16 22.81 -7.37
N HIS A 488 44.20 22.44 -6.63
CA HIS A 488 44.61 23.09 -5.39
C HIS A 488 44.87 24.59 -5.59
N THR A 489 45.45 24.99 -6.72
CA THR A 489 45.81 26.40 -6.94
C THR A 489 44.59 27.29 -7.16
N GLU A 490 43.54 26.75 -7.78
CA GLU A 490 42.30 27.46 -8.02
C GLU A 490 41.48 27.58 -6.72
N ILE A 491 41.39 26.51 -5.94
CA ILE A 491 40.76 26.52 -4.61
C ILE A 491 41.48 27.48 -3.67
N GLU A 492 42.82 27.52 -3.70
CA GLU A 492 43.63 28.41 -2.86
C GLU A 492 43.30 29.88 -3.15
N LYS A 493 43.23 30.27 -4.43
CA LYS A 493 42.86 31.64 -4.82
C LYS A 493 41.48 32.04 -4.32
N MET A 494 40.51 31.13 -4.37
CA MET A 494 39.16 31.39 -3.86
C MET A 494 39.14 31.53 -2.34
N ILE A 495 39.93 30.72 -1.62
CA ILE A 495 40.09 30.84 -0.17
C ILE A 495 40.72 32.19 0.19
N ASP A 496 41.82 32.57 -0.46
CA ASP A 496 42.51 33.83 -0.19
C ASP A 496 41.62 35.04 -0.44
N LYS A 497 40.84 35.01 -1.53
CA LYS A 497 39.83 36.03 -1.82
C LYS A 497 38.80 36.14 -0.70
N VAL A 498 38.17 35.03 -0.32
CA VAL A 498 37.14 35.03 0.74
C VAL A 498 37.69 35.49 2.10
N LEU A 499 38.94 35.11 2.44
CA LEU A 499 39.59 35.54 3.68
C LEU A 499 39.89 37.05 3.65
N SER A 500 40.36 37.58 2.52
CA SER A 500 40.65 39.02 2.36
C SER A 500 39.40 39.89 2.38
N GLU A 501 38.27 39.38 1.88
CA GLU A 501 36.97 40.08 1.89
C GLU A 501 36.29 40.05 3.27
N ASN A 502 36.71 39.18 4.18
CA ASN A 502 36.07 38.99 5.50
C ASN A 502 37.08 39.06 6.67
N PRO A 503 37.89 40.14 6.80
CA PRO A 503 38.99 40.20 7.76
C PRO A 503 38.53 40.14 9.22
N LYS A 504 37.38 40.75 9.54
CA LYS A 504 36.80 40.75 10.89
C LYS A 504 36.44 39.34 11.38
N GLN A 505 35.94 38.50 10.48
CA GLN A 505 35.56 37.13 10.78
C GLN A 505 36.81 36.23 10.94
N VAL A 506 37.90 36.54 10.23
CA VAL A 506 39.18 35.83 10.38
C VAL A 506 39.79 36.09 11.76
N GLU A 507 39.78 37.35 12.21
CA GLU A 507 40.21 37.71 13.56
C GLU A 507 39.36 37.02 14.63
N GLN A 508 38.04 36.97 14.46
CA GLN A 508 37.15 36.27 15.40
C GLN A 508 37.39 34.76 15.45
N TYR A 509 37.70 34.13 14.31
CA TYR A 509 38.06 32.71 14.27
C TYR A 509 39.38 32.47 15.02
N ARG A 510 40.41 33.29 14.75
CA ARG A 510 41.72 33.24 15.43
C ARG A 510 41.60 33.57 16.93
N GLY A 511 40.61 34.35 17.32
CA GLY A 511 40.23 34.64 18.70
C GLY A 511 39.44 33.53 19.41
N GLY A 512 39.27 32.34 18.78
CA GLY A 512 38.71 31.14 19.40
C GLY A 512 37.30 30.76 18.98
N LYS A 513 36.64 31.52 18.08
CA LYS A 513 35.31 31.15 17.54
C LYS A 513 35.42 30.16 16.37
N THR A 514 35.77 28.91 16.67
CA THR A 514 35.98 27.83 15.68
C THR A 514 34.76 27.52 14.80
N LYS A 515 33.53 27.83 15.24
CA LYS A 515 32.31 27.68 14.43
C LYS A 515 32.29 28.51 13.13
N LEU A 516 33.14 29.53 13.01
CA LEU A 516 33.26 30.34 11.78
C LEU A 516 33.90 29.59 10.61
N GLN A 517 34.50 28.42 10.82
CA GLN A 517 35.00 27.58 9.73
C GLN A 517 33.90 27.22 8.72
N GLY A 518 32.69 26.87 9.22
CA GLY A 518 31.55 26.55 8.36
C GLY A 518 31.05 27.75 7.55
N PHE A 519 31.19 28.96 8.09
CA PHE A 519 30.88 30.20 7.37
C PHE A 519 31.84 30.40 6.18
N PHE A 520 33.15 30.28 6.39
CA PHE A 520 34.13 30.41 5.33
C PHE A 520 34.00 29.32 4.27
N ALA A 521 33.78 28.06 4.69
CA ALA A 521 33.51 26.97 3.77
C ALA A 521 32.26 27.26 2.91
N GLY A 522 31.19 27.82 3.51
CA GLY A 522 30.00 28.25 2.80
C GLY A 522 30.25 29.37 1.79
N GLN A 523 31.09 30.36 2.12
CA GLN A 523 31.44 31.46 1.21
C GLN A 523 32.29 31.00 0.03
N VAL A 524 33.31 30.16 0.26
CA VAL A 524 34.11 29.59 -0.84
C VAL A 524 33.25 28.67 -1.71
N MET A 525 32.30 27.94 -1.11
CA MET A 525 31.34 27.13 -1.87
C MET A 525 30.39 28.00 -2.71
N LYS A 526 30.04 29.21 -2.24
CA LYS A 526 29.24 30.18 -2.99
C LYS A 526 30.03 30.76 -4.17
N GLU A 527 31.28 31.14 -3.94
CA GLU A 527 32.19 31.68 -4.96
C GLU A 527 32.46 30.65 -6.07
N SER A 528 32.72 29.40 -5.68
CA SER A 528 32.90 28.28 -6.62
C SER A 528 31.60 27.76 -7.24
N LYS A 529 30.45 28.38 -6.95
CA LYS A 529 29.11 27.92 -7.37
C LYS A 529 28.83 26.44 -7.06
N GLY A 530 29.33 25.96 -5.91
CA GLY A 530 29.15 24.57 -5.46
C GLY A 530 30.13 23.56 -6.06
N LYS A 531 31.13 24.02 -6.83
CA LYS A 531 32.05 23.15 -7.57
C LYS A 531 33.35 22.83 -6.82
N ALA A 532 33.73 23.58 -5.79
CA ALA A 532 34.94 23.24 -5.04
C ALA A 532 34.79 21.88 -4.35
N ASN A 533 35.83 21.04 -4.38
CA ASN A 533 35.81 19.76 -3.67
C ASN A 533 35.75 19.99 -2.14
N PRO A 534 34.70 19.54 -1.42
CA PRO A 534 34.55 19.82 0.01
C PRO A 534 35.68 19.27 0.89
N GLY A 535 36.24 18.11 0.53
CA GLY A 535 37.33 17.49 1.29
C GLY A 535 38.62 18.30 1.18
N ILE A 536 39.00 18.65 -0.06
CA ILE A 536 40.19 19.47 -0.34
C ILE A 536 40.01 20.89 0.22
N LEU A 537 38.85 21.50 0.00
CA LEU A 537 38.49 22.82 0.51
C LEU A 537 38.62 22.88 2.02
N ASN A 538 38.01 21.96 2.76
CA ASN A 538 38.04 22.00 4.22
C ASN A 538 39.46 21.81 4.76
N LYS A 539 40.26 20.96 4.12
CA LYS A 539 41.66 20.76 4.50
C LYS A 539 42.49 22.03 4.29
N MET A 540 42.45 22.61 3.09
CA MET A 540 43.20 23.82 2.74
C MET A 540 42.73 25.05 3.52
N LEU A 541 41.42 25.17 3.75
CA LEU A 541 40.84 26.26 4.54
C LEU A 541 41.31 26.17 6.00
N LEU A 542 41.36 24.97 6.58
CA LEU A 542 41.87 24.76 7.93
C LEU A 542 43.37 25.12 8.01
N GLU A 543 44.16 24.71 7.02
CA GLU A 543 45.59 25.05 6.92
C GLU A 543 45.80 26.57 6.85
N LYS A 544 45.06 27.30 5.99
CA LYS A 544 45.15 28.77 5.84
C LYS A 544 44.66 29.54 7.08
N LEU A 545 43.57 29.08 7.70
CA LEU A 545 43.03 29.73 8.91
C LEU A 545 43.95 29.55 10.12
N ASN A 546 44.63 28.40 10.22
CA ASN A 546 45.57 28.07 11.30
C ASN A 546 47.02 28.51 11.02
N ALA A 547 47.36 28.81 9.76
CA ALA A 547 48.64 29.40 9.42
C ALA A 547 48.78 30.74 10.15
N LYS A 548 49.73 30.79 11.08
CA LYS A 548 50.11 32.04 11.75
C LYS A 548 50.68 32.96 10.67
N SER A 549 49.99 34.09 10.45
CA SER A 549 50.52 35.22 9.69
C SER A 549 51.78 35.75 10.37
#